data_AF-D2QJ74-F1
#
_entry.id   AF-D2QJ74-F1
#
_cell.length_a   1.000
_cell.length_b   1.000
_cell.length_c   1.000
_cell.angle_alpha   90.00
_cell.angle_beta   90.00
_cell.angle_gamma   90.00
#
_symmetry.space_group_name_H-M   'P 1'
#
loop_
_entity.id
_entity.type
_entity.pdbx_description
1 polymer ?
#
loop_
_entity_poly.entity_id
_entity_poly.type
_entity_poly.pdbx_seq_one_letter_code
_entity_poly.pdbx_strand_id
1 'polypeptide(L)'
;MTRRQFRWIYQLGVRSLSYIDSTVYNKTAEMLPFQQLTGVFALTEPWGSLNASLAGYQFLHDLSKNRLTFQTTLSWRLLEGLMLQLNGLRKMRPHSVVNSRLTSADVRSH
;
A
#
# COMPACT_ATOMS: atom_id res chain seq x y z
N MET A 1 -26.21 4.72 -18.46
CA MET A 1 -26.37 4.03 -17.16
C MET A 1 -25.50 4.71 -16.13
N THR A 2 -26.09 5.28 -15.08
CA THR A 2 -25.36 5.75 -13.89
C THR A 2 -25.22 4.59 -12.92
N ARG A 3 -24.01 4.38 -12.39
CA ARG A 3 -23.74 3.29 -11.45
C ARG A 3 -22.84 3.76 -10.33
N ARG A 4 -23.26 3.51 -9.10
CA ARG A 4 -22.50 3.85 -7.89
C ARG A 4 -22.28 2.58 -7.09
N GLN A 5 -21.04 2.31 -6.74
CA GLN A 5 -20.67 1.13 -5.98
C GLN A 5 -19.64 1.44 -4.92
N PHE A 6 -19.84 0.79 -3.80
CA PHE A 6 -18.88 0.75 -2.72
C PHE A 6 -18.70 -0.69 -2.29
N ARG A 7 -17.44 -1.11 -2.13
CA ARG A 7 -17.08 -2.48 -1.78
C ARG A 7 -16.02 -2.47 -0.70
N TRP A 8 -16.25 -3.26 0.33
CA TRP A 8 -15.25 -3.62 1.30
C TRP A 8 -14.81 -5.05 1.08
N ILE A 9 -13.50 -5.27 1.15
CA ILE A 9 -12.89 -6.58 1.01
C ILE A 9 -11.95 -6.74 2.20
N TYR A 10 -12.25 -7.70 3.06
CA TYR A 10 -11.37 -8.10 4.14
C TYR A 10 -10.72 -9.44 3.80
N GLN A 11 -9.41 -9.52 3.95
CA GLN A 11 -8.61 -10.70 3.66
C GLN A 11 -7.71 -11.02 4.85
N LEU A 12 -7.73 -12.28 5.24
CA LEU A 12 -6.85 -12.85 6.26
C LEU A 12 -6.11 -14.02 5.62
N GLY A 13 -4.81 -14.13 5.83
CA GLY A 13 -4.05 -15.24 5.27
C GLY A 13 -2.70 -15.41 5.94
N VAL A 14 -2.02 -16.47 5.54
CA VAL A 14 -0.63 -16.74 5.95
C VAL A 14 0.21 -16.74 4.69
N ARG A 15 1.32 -16.00 4.72
CA ARG A 15 2.30 -15.99 3.63
C ARG A 15 3.53 -16.75 4.07
N SER A 16 3.96 -17.75 3.31
CA SER A 16 5.35 -18.23 3.39
C SER A 16 6.18 -17.39 2.44
N LEU A 17 7.22 -16.74 2.94
CA LEU A 17 8.25 -16.15 2.08
C LEU A 17 9.44 -17.12 2.06
N SER A 18 9.65 -17.78 0.92
CA SER A 18 10.97 -18.33 0.60
C SER A 18 11.81 -17.17 0.06
N TYR A 19 12.64 -16.57 0.92
CA TYR A 19 13.65 -15.63 0.46
C TYR A 19 14.71 -16.42 -0.31
N ILE A 20 14.92 -16.05 -1.58
CA ILE A 20 15.93 -16.67 -2.47
C ILE A 20 17.35 -16.24 -2.05
N ASP A 21 17.48 -15.24 -1.18
CA ASP A 21 18.76 -14.85 -0.56
C ASP A 21 18.77 -15.12 0.94
N SER A 22 19.79 -15.88 1.36
CA SER A 22 20.10 -16.25 2.73
C SER A 22 20.55 -15.03 3.55
N THR A 23 19.60 -14.27 4.09
CA THR A 23 19.95 -13.35 5.19
C THR A 23 20.23 -14.20 6.44
N VAL A 24 21.52 -14.26 6.83
CA VAL A 24 22.26 -14.59 8.09
C VAL A 24 21.59 -15.38 9.25
N TYR A 25 20.27 -15.54 9.31
CA TYR A 25 19.53 -16.10 10.45
C TYR A 25 18.93 -17.49 10.28
N ASN A 26 19.25 -18.23 9.21
CA ASN A 26 19.04 -19.67 9.11
C ASN A 26 17.62 -20.16 9.55
N LYS A 27 16.56 -19.43 9.16
CA LYS A 27 15.15 -19.81 9.42
C LYS A 27 14.47 -20.21 8.11
N THR A 28 14.22 -21.51 7.97
CA THR A 28 13.84 -22.19 6.71
C THR A 28 12.36 -22.05 6.33
N ALA A 29 11.51 -21.52 7.20
CA ALA A 29 10.13 -21.15 6.89
C ALA A 29 9.60 -20.19 7.96
N GLU A 30 9.17 -18.99 7.57
CA GLU A 30 8.47 -18.07 8.46
C GLU A 30 7.03 -17.94 7.97
N MET A 31 6.09 -18.45 8.77
CA MET A 31 4.66 -18.23 8.55
C MET A 31 4.36 -16.80 8.99
N LEU A 32 4.13 -15.92 8.02
CA LEU A 32 3.79 -14.53 8.26
C LEU A 32 2.29 -14.35 8.08
N PRO A 33 1.48 -14.50 9.16
CA PRO A 33 0.07 -14.17 9.10
C PRO A 33 -0.09 -12.68 8.80
N PHE A 34 -1.03 -12.36 7.92
CA PHE A 34 -1.33 -11.00 7.52
C PHE A 34 -2.83 -10.76 7.48
N GLN A 35 -3.19 -9.49 7.66
CA GLN A 35 -4.53 -8.99 7.42
C GLN A 35 -4.46 -7.87 6.40
N GLN A 36 -5.43 -7.84 5.50
CA GLN A 36 -5.60 -6.76 4.53
C GLN A 36 -7.05 -6.32 4.50
N LEU A 37 -7.27 -5.01 4.57
CA LEU A 37 -8.56 -4.38 4.38
C LEU A 37 -8.49 -3.46 3.17
N THR A 38 -9.37 -3.69 2.20
CA THR A 38 -9.47 -2.88 0.99
C THR A 38 -10.87 -2.30 0.85
N GLY A 39 -10.95 -0.97 0.83
CA GLY A 39 -12.14 -0.24 0.42
C GLY A 39 -12.03 0.17 -1.05
N VAL A 40 -13.06 -0.08 -1.84
CA VAL A 40 -13.14 0.30 -3.25
C VAL A 40 -14.41 1.11 -3.49
N PHE A 41 -14.26 2.27 -4.08
CA PHE A 41 -15.34 3.16 -4.51
C PHE A 41 -15.28 3.31 -6.03
N ALA A 42 -16.40 3.07 -6.69
CA ALA A 42 -16.53 3.18 -8.13
C ALA A 42 -17.82 3.92 -8.49
N LEU A 43 -17.66 5.01 -9.22
CA LEU A 43 -18.72 5.87 -9.72
C LEU A 43 -18.60 5.94 -11.25
N THR A 44 -19.71 5.72 -11.94
CA THR A 44 -19.80 5.85 -13.39
C THR A 44 -21.04 6.65 -13.73
N GLU A 45 -20.84 7.77 -14.41
CA GLU A 45 -21.88 8.71 -14.83
C GLU A 45 -21.69 9.07 -16.31
N PRO A 46 -22.68 9.71 -16.98
CA PRO A 46 -22.57 10.03 -18.39
C PRO A 46 -21.38 10.95 -18.72
N TRP A 47 -21.00 11.81 -17.79
CA TRP A 47 -19.89 12.75 -17.91
C TRP A 47 -18.53 12.11 -17.58
N GLY A 48 -18.46 10.89 -17.03
CA GLY A 48 -17.19 10.34 -16.59
C GLY A 48 -17.27 9.15 -15.63
N SER A 49 -16.12 8.82 -15.05
CA SER A 49 -16.00 7.81 -14.01
C SER A 49 -14.96 8.19 -12.97
N LEU A 50 -15.21 7.82 -11.71
CA LEU A 50 -14.28 7.96 -10.61
C LEU A 50 -14.12 6.59 -9.97
N ASN A 51 -12.88 6.11 -9.93
CA ASN A 51 -12.51 4.93 -9.17
C ASN A 51 -11.52 5.35 -8.09
N ALA A 52 -11.73 4.89 -6.87
CA ALA A 52 -10.81 5.07 -5.77
C ALA A 52 -10.70 3.76 -5.00
N SER A 53 -9.49 3.42 -4.56
CA SER A 53 -9.26 2.30 -3.67
C SER A 53 -8.28 2.66 -2.57
N LEU A 54 -8.56 2.16 -1.37
CA LEU A 54 -7.71 2.29 -0.20
C LEU A 54 -7.47 0.90 0.35
N ALA A 55 -6.21 0.46 0.37
CA ALA A 55 -5.79 -0.83 0.88
C ALA A 55 -4.84 -0.63 2.07
N GLY A 56 -5.25 -1.13 3.24
CA GLY A 56 -4.40 -1.27 4.42
C GLY A 56 -3.95 -2.72 4.57
N TYR A 57 -2.64 -2.92 4.72
CA TYR A 57 -2.03 -4.23 4.92
C TYR A 57 -1.24 -4.22 6.23
N GLN A 58 -1.35 -5.26 7.04
CA GLN A 58 -0.62 -5.38 8.30
C GLN A 58 -0.21 -6.83 8.55
N PHE A 59 1.05 -7.03 8.94
CA PHE A 59 1.50 -8.33 9.44
C PHE A 59 1.06 -8.51 10.89
N LEU A 60 0.49 -9.67 11.21
CA LEU A 60 0.05 -10.01 12.56
C LEU A 60 1.22 -10.30 13.51
N HIS A 61 2.36 -10.74 12.96
CA HIS A 61 3.56 -11.02 13.74
C HIS A 61 4.31 -9.76 14.19
N ASP A 62 4.15 -8.66 13.45
CA ASP A 62 4.83 -7.40 13.71
C ASP A 62 3.93 -6.22 13.31
N LEU A 63 3.28 -5.63 14.31
CA LEU A 63 2.34 -4.52 14.16
C LEU A 63 3.02 -3.26 13.59
N SER A 64 4.35 -3.15 13.66
CA SER A 64 5.11 -2.04 13.09
C SER A 64 5.20 -2.13 11.55
N LYS A 65 4.98 -3.32 10.98
CA LYS A 65 5.03 -3.55 9.53
C LYS A 65 3.64 -3.46 8.91
N ASN A 66 3.12 -2.26 8.81
CA ASN A 66 1.93 -1.95 8.03
C ASN A 66 2.27 -1.24 6.70
N ARG A 67 1.34 -1.26 5.76
CA ARG A 67 1.42 -0.52 4.51
C ARG A 67 0.04 -0.01 4.16
N LEU A 68 -0.05 1.28 3.87
CA LEU A 68 -1.28 1.89 3.36
C LEU A 68 -1.06 2.29 1.91
N THR A 69 -1.96 1.86 1.03
CA THR A 69 -1.94 2.20 -0.39
C THR A 69 -3.25 2.85 -0.77
N PHE A 70 -3.20 4.08 -1.27
CA PHE A 70 -4.34 4.78 -1.83
C PHE A 70 -4.14 4.93 -3.34
N GLN A 71 -5.18 4.62 -4.11
CA GLN A 71 -5.20 4.75 -5.56
C GLN A 71 -6.48 5.45 -5.99
N THR A 72 -6.39 6.30 -7.00
CA THR A 72 -7.56 6.93 -7.59
C THR A 72 -7.36 7.14 -9.09
N THR A 73 -8.43 6.99 -9.84
CA THR A 73 -8.52 7.30 -11.26
C THR A 73 -9.80 8.07 -11.49
N LEU A 74 -9.68 9.34 -11.89
CA LEU A 74 -10.79 10.16 -12.34
C LEU A 74 -10.70 10.32 -13.86
N SER A 75 -11.82 10.10 -14.51
CA SER A 75 -12.01 10.14 -15.95
C SER A 75 -13.16 11.09 -16.23
N TRP A 76 -12.90 12.24 -16.82
CA TRP A 76 -13.91 13.28 -17.03
C TRP A 76 -13.97 13.69 -18.50
N ARG A 77 -15.13 13.53 -19.14
CA ARG A 77 -15.43 14.14 -20.44
C ARG A 77 -15.79 15.60 -20.25
N LEU A 78 -14.95 16.47 -20.81
CA LEU A 78 -15.19 17.92 -20.83
C LEU A 78 -16.05 18.29 -22.03
N LEU A 79 -15.76 17.70 -23.18
CA LEU A 79 -16.40 17.96 -24.47
C LEU A 79 -16.53 16.65 -25.24
N GLU A 80 -17.38 16.61 -26.26
CA GLU A 80 -17.40 15.49 -27.20
C GLU A 80 -16.03 15.38 -27.90
N GLY A 81 -15.34 14.27 -27.67
CA GLY A 81 -13.98 14.05 -28.18
C GLY A 81 -12.83 14.50 -27.27
N LEU A 82 -13.09 15.23 -26.18
CA LEU A 82 -12.05 15.63 -25.20
C LEU A 82 -12.30 15.02 -23.83
N MET A 83 -11.35 14.21 -23.38
CA MET A 83 -11.40 13.52 -22.10
C MET A 83 -10.13 13.80 -21.28
N LEU A 84 -10.33 14.15 -20.02
CA LEU A 84 -9.28 14.34 -19.04
C LEU A 84 -9.21 13.13 -18.10
N GLN A 85 -8.01 12.58 -17.93
CA GLN A 85 -7.79 11.44 -17.04
C GLN A 85 -6.73 11.79 -16.00
N LEU A 86 -7.08 11.64 -14.73
CA LEU A 86 -6.21 11.86 -13.58
C LEU A 86 -5.99 10.54 -12.86
N ASN A 87 -4.73 10.16 -12.68
CA ASN A 87 -4.34 8.97 -11.95
C ASN A 87 -3.52 9.38 -10.73
N GLY A 88 -3.92 8.89 -9.55
CA GLY A 88 -3.23 9.09 -8.30
C GLY A 88 -2.85 7.76 -7.67
N LEU A 89 -1.60 7.63 -7.24
CA LEU A 89 -1.11 6.50 -6.45
C LEU A 89 -0.27 7.06 -5.30
N ARG A 90 -0.63 6.71 -4.07
CA ARG A 90 0.15 7.03 -2.88
C ARG A 90 0.35 5.78 -2.05
N LYS A 91 1.61 5.41 -1.83
CA LYS A 91 2.01 4.32 -0.95
C LYS A 91 2.65 4.93 0.29
N MET A 92 2.06 4.70 1.45
CA MET A 92 2.60 5.16 2.72
C MET A 92 3.20 3.95 3.44
N ARG A 93 4.46 4.12 3.84
CA ARG A 93 5.16 3.22 4.74
C ARG A 93 5.24 3.90 6.11
N PRO A 94 5.05 3.16 7.21
CA PRO A 94 5.28 3.66 8.55
C PRO A 94 6.73 4.12 8.64
N HIS A 95 6.93 5.30 9.22
CA HIS A 95 8.25 5.83 9.47
C HIS A 95 8.80 5.15 10.74
N SER A 96 9.31 3.93 10.62
CA SER A 96 10.13 3.33 11.69
C SER A 96 11.55 3.87 11.55
N VAL A 97 11.95 4.62 12.57
CA VAL A 97 13.23 5.33 12.75
C VAL A 97 14.40 4.51 12.23
N VAL A 98 15.00 4.96 11.12
CA VAL A 98 16.37 4.58 10.75
C VAL A 98 17.25 5.27 11.78
N ASN A 99 17.59 4.55 12.86
CA ASN A 99 18.53 5.04 13.85
C ASN A 99 19.90 5.22 13.19
N SER A 100 20.31 6.47 13.11
CA SER A 100 21.67 6.95 12.88
C SER A 100 22.65 6.30 13.86
N ARG A 101 23.27 5.19 13.45
CA ARG A 101 24.46 4.64 14.11
C ARG A 101 25.67 4.70 13.19
N LEU A 102 26.05 5.90 12.78
CA LEU A 102 27.39 6.17 12.22
C LEU A 102 27.80 7.62 12.53
N THR A 103 27.88 7.98 13.81
CA THR A 103 28.64 9.18 14.24
C THR A 103 29.10 9.02 15.68
N SER A 104 29.94 8.03 15.94
CA SER A 104 30.77 8.00 17.15
C SER A 104 32.11 7.35 16.83
N ALA A 105 32.75 7.84 15.76
CA ALA A 105 34.09 7.41 15.38
C ALA A 105 35.08 8.57 15.27
N ASP A 106 34.70 9.80 15.63
CA ASP A 106 35.62 10.93 15.52
C ASP A 106 35.38 12.01 16.57
N VAL A 107 35.74 11.71 17.82
CA VAL A 107 36.30 12.70 18.76
C VAL A 107 37.24 11.91 19.71
N ARG A 108 38.41 11.54 19.20
CA ARG A 108 39.56 11.19 20.04
C ARG A 108 40.77 11.94 19.54
N SER A 109 40.80 13.25 19.82
CA SER A 109 42.05 13.98 19.98
C SER A 109 41.91 14.82 21.24
N HIS A 110 42.68 14.44 22.26
CA HIS A 110 43.48 15.27 23.18
C HIS A 110 44.12 14.30 24.18
#